data_AF-A0A517ZHD5-F1
#
_entry.id   AF-A0A517ZHD5-F1
#
_cell.length_a   1.000
_cell.length_b   1.000
_cell.length_c   1.000
_cell.angle_alpha   90.00
_cell.angle_beta   90.00
_cell.angle_gamma   90.00
#
_symmetry.space_group_name_H-M   'P 1'
#
loop_
_entity.id
_entity.type
_entity.pdbx_description
1 polymer ?
#
loop_
_entity_poly.entity_id
_entity_poly.type
_entity_poly.pdbx_seq_one_letter_code
_entity_poly.pdbx_strand_id
1 'polypeptide(L)'
;MKRKYSLFRSLVLTLLMTLPLFIGIAALVGFTGESWKEYKRYRRSVEPQGWSVYTRLVVLRDGTPAIEEQIRHENRYQQKMMTLEGVELPRDAERLRGIYLQDDLDAQSRRLRLQERLFTPTEALRPNPPPHFYDPNRPGHVWLFRESDQNAGKYYLVNIDRDFQQIERYFDRNGIRDDEPGAESSFSEPLGVIESDGVIVFQSGPEIVAIDFKNQSVTQISDDTALRWGFRKGYGEGDYRREVILVSKNKIQTIDFSGNEVNSYAVEGRRDVELFVTEDDHLLVKMYSKPVAESTTEGRVNIWTESLFELQNDGQKSELEQYTRQTPRSAPLAETAGMRAVDCFIGQTGLGIMFPGPGVLFCIESTGAYLASQYESRHVKFAENWQRIHAQSPWAFPMSAFFGAIAAYFCYSRQRRYQARWTKTWTVFVFLFGPAGYLAWRWHREWPPPELVGVTREEFEGPAVNGLEVFA
;
A
#
# COMPACT_ATOMS: atom_id res chain seq x y z
N MET A 1 -32.59 -27.26 -40.25
CA MET A 1 -32.62 -25.87 -39.72
C MET A 1 -31.19 -25.40 -39.47
N LYS A 2 -30.62 -24.58 -40.38
CA LYS A 2 -29.24 -24.07 -40.28
C LYS A 2 -29.25 -22.54 -40.22
N ARG A 3 -28.42 -22.00 -39.32
CA ARG A 3 -27.82 -20.65 -39.30
C ARG A 3 -28.77 -19.44 -39.30
N LYS A 4 -29.23 -19.01 -38.12
CA LYS A 4 -29.65 -17.61 -37.86
C LYS A 4 -28.85 -16.88 -36.77
N TYR A 5 -27.88 -17.52 -36.12
CA TYR A 5 -27.08 -16.92 -35.04
C TYR A 5 -25.75 -16.28 -35.49
N SER A 6 -25.43 -16.24 -36.79
CA SER A 6 -24.12 -15.78 -37.29
C SER A 6 -23.97 -14.26 -37.34
N LEU A 7 -25.04 -13.54 -37.72
CA LEU A 7 -24.97 -12.10 -37.95
C LEU A 7 -25.01 -11.32 -36.64
N PHE A 8 -25.90 -11.67 -35.71
CA PHE A 8 -26.00 -11.01 -34.41
C PHE A 8 -24.70 -11.15 -33.59
N ARG A 9 -24.09 -12.34 -33.59
CA ARG A 9 -22.83 -12.58 -32.87
C ARG A 9 -21.66 -11.80 -33.47
N SER A 10 -21.61 -11.69 -34.81
CA SER A 10 -20.59 -10.89 -35.50
C SER A 10 -20.79 -9.39 -35.26
N LEU A 11 -22.03 -8.93 -35.19
CA LEU A 11 -22.36 -7.52 -34.96
C LEU A 11 -22.05 -7.12 -33.50
N VAL A 12 -22.38 -7.98 -32.53
CA VAL A 12 -22.00 -7.80 -31.11
C VAL A 12 -20.49 -7.86 -30.93
N LEU A 13 -19.78 -8.77 -31.60
CA LEU A 13 -18.31 -8.80 -31.55
C LEU A 13 -17.71 -7.55 -32.18
N THR A 14 -18.24 -7.09 -33.32
CA THR A 14 -17.75 -5.87 -33.98
C THR A 14 -18.01 -4.65 -33.09
N LEU A 15 -19.18 -4.57 -32.45
CA LEU A 15 -19.50 -3.51 -31.49
C LEU A 15 -18.54 -3.55 -30.28
N LEU A 16 -18.30 -4.73 -29.69
CA LEU A 16 -17.38 -4.90 -28.55
C LEU A 16 -15.91 -4.67 -28.91
N MET A 17 -15.51 -4.93 -30.16
CA MET A 17 -14.14 -4.70 -30.64
C MET A 17 -13.91 -3.25 -31.07
N THR A 18 -14.97 -2.55 -31.49
CA THR A 18 -14.91 -1.14 -31.89
C THR A 18 -15.20 -0.18 -30.73
N LEU A 19 -15.90 -0.62 -29.67
CA LEU A 19 -16.16 0.19 -28.47
C LEU A 19 -14.88 0.73 -27.83
N PRO A 20 -13.81 -0.05 -27.63
CA PRO A 20 -12.55 0.45 -27.06
C PRO A 20 -11.86 1.43 -28.00
N LEU A 21 -12.06 1.28 -29.31
CA LEU A 21 -11.55 2.21 -30.32
C LEU A 21 -12.31 3.55 -30.26
N PHE A 22 -13.64 3.51 -30.17
CA PHE A 22 -14.49 4.69 -30.01
C PHE A 22 -14.26 5.39 -28.66
N ILE A 23 -14.11 4.64 -27.58
CA ILE A 23 -13.76 5.17 -26.25
C ILE A 23 -12.35 5.75 -26.27
N GLY A 24 -11.39 5.09 -26.93
CA GLY A 24 -10.03 5.58 -27.10
C GLY A 24 -9.97 6.85 -27.94
N ILE A 25 -10.76 6.94 -29.03
CA ILE A 25 -10.88 8.14 -29.88
C ILE A 25 -11.61 9.26 -29.13
N ALA A 26 -12.69 8.96 -28.42
CA ALA A 26 -13.43 9.95 -27.61
C ALA A 26 -12.56 10.46 -26.44
N ALA A 27 -11.75 9.60 -25.82
CA ALA A 27 -10.73 10.00 -24.88
C ALA A 27 -9.67 10.88 -25.57
N LEU A 28 -9.11 10.45 -26.71
CA LEU A 28 -8.14 11.24 -27.49
C LEU A 28 -8.66 12.62 -27.92
N VAL A 29 -9.92 12.73 -28.33
CA VAL A 29 -10.58 13.99 -28.69
C VAL A 29 -10.90 14.82 -27.43
N GLY A 30 -11.23 14.18 -26.31
CA GLY A 30 -11.33 14.83 -24.99
C GLY A 30 -9.98 15.26 -24.41
N PHE A 31 -8.87 14.71 -24.92
CA PHE A 31 -7.49 15.02 -24.55
C PHE A 31 -6.77 15.83 -25.64
N THR A 32 -7.47 16.71 -26.35
CA THR A 32 -6.79 17.72 -27.17
C THR A 32 -5.83 18.53 -26.30
N GLY A 33 -4.75 19.05 -26.91
CA GLY A 33 -3.71 19.78 -26.17
C GLY A 33 -4.28 20.95 -25.34
N GLU A 34 -5.40 21.54 -25.74
CA GLU A 34 -6.11 22.55 -24.94
C GLU A 34 -6.83 21.95 -23.74
N SER A 35 -7.62 20.88 -23.90
CA SER A 35 -8.28 20.21 -22.77
C SER A 35 -7.28 19.62 -21.76
N TRP A 36 -6.10 19.16 -22.21
CA TRP A 36 -5.02 18.74 -21.31
C TRP A 36 -4.28 19.92 -20.66
N LYS A 37 -4.07 21.02 -21.39
CA LYS A 37 -3.53 22.27 -20.82
C LYS A 37 -4.51 22.90 -19.85
N GLU A 38 -5.80 22.77 -20.08
CA GLU A 38 -6.90 23.24 -19.25
C GLU A 38 -7.10 22.30 -18.06
N TYR A 39 -6.96 20.98 -18.22
CA TYR A 39 -6.86 20.03 -17.11
C TYR A 39 -5.59 20.26 -16.29
N LYS A 40 -4.43 20.56 -16.89
CA LYS A 40 -3.22 20.93 -16.14
C LYS A 40 -3.34 22.29 -15.48
N ARG A 41 -4.00 23.26 -16.10
CA ARG A 41 -4.29 24.57 -15.49
C ARG A 41 -5.28 24.42 -14.35
N TYR A 42 -6.36 23.68 -14.56
CA TYR A 42 -7.35 23.29 -13.57
C TYR A 42 -6.69 22.52 -12.42
N ARG A 43 -5.92 21.46 -12.70
CA ARG A 43 -5.16 20.71 -11.71
C ARG A 43 -4.13 21.58 -11.01
N ARG A 44 -3.49 22.57 -11.64
CA ARG A 44 -2.61 23.53 -10.96
C ARG A 44 -3.36 24.63 -10.20
N SER A 45 -4.60 24.93 -10.57
CA SER A 45 -5.47 25.87 -9.88
C SER A 45 -6.34 25.20 -8.80
N VAL A 46 -6.41 23.86 -8.80
CA VAL A 46 -7.21 23.00 -7.90
C VAL A 46 -6.30 22.16 -7.01
N GLU A 47 -5.08 21.78 -7.44
CA GLU A 47 -3.97 21.55 -6.51
C GLU A 47 -3.87 22.84 -5.73
N PRO A 48 -4.16 22.82 -4.42
CA PRO A 48 -4.11 24.02 -3.65
C PRO A 48 -2.66 24.55 -3.77
N GLN A 49 -2.51 25.72 -4.38
CA GLN A 49 -1.54 26.69 -3.84
C GLN A 49 -1.90 27.06 -2.38
N GLY A 50 -3.06 26.59 -1.90
CA GLY A 50 -3.51 26.59 -0.52
C GLY A 50 -2.65 25.71 0.38
N TRP A 51 -2.07 26.36 1.38
CA TRP A 51 -1.85 25.81 2.70
C TRP A 51 -2.87 24.71 3.07
N SER A 52 -2.39 23.52 3.45
CA SER A 52 -3.21 22.54 4.18
C SER A 52 -2.61 22.36 5.56
N VAL A 53 -3.42 22.56 6.60
CA VAL A 53 -3.01 22.45 7.99
C VAL A 53 -3.59 21.19 8.58
N TYR A 54 -2.76 20.19 8.79
CA TYR A 54 -3.16 18.99 9.50
C TYR A 54 -2.84 19.16 10.98
N THR A 55 -3.86 19.21 11.84
CA THR A 55 -3.65 19.16 13.29
C THR A 55 -3.94 17.75 13.82
N ARG A 56 -3.23 17.32 14.85
CA ARG A 56 -3.56 16.12 15.63
C ARG A 56 -3.12 16.25 17.08
N LEU A 57 -3.80 15.55 17.97
CA LEU A 57 -3.36 15.34 19.34
C LEU A 57 -2.21 14.31 19.36
N VAL A 58 -1.09 14.73 19.92
CA VAL A 58 0.09 13.90 20.19
C VAL A 58 0.36 13.86 21.69
N VAL A 59 1.18 12.91 22.09
CA VAL A 59 1.60 12.73 23.48
C VAL A 59 3.11 12.85 23.52
N LEU A 60 3.65 13.67 24.43
CA LEU A 60 5.08 13.82 24.67
C LEU A 60 5.60 12.66 25.54
N ARG A 61 6.92 12.50 25.59
CA ARG A 61 7.61 11.43 26.32
C ARG A 61 7.20 11.32 27.80
N ASP A 62 6.96 12.46 28.44
CA ASP A 62 6.48 12.60 29.82
C ASP A 62 4.96 12.37 29.99
N GLY A 63 4.24 12.06 28.90
CA GLY A 63 2.78 11.90 28.91
C GLY A 63 2.00 13.19 28.66
N THR A 64 2.66 14.34 28.55
CA THR A 64 1.99 15.63 28.35
C THR A 64 1.30 15.65 26.98
N PRO A 65 -0.01 15.97 26.89
CA PRO A 65 -0.69 16.15 25.63
C PRO A 65 -0.21 17.42 24.89
N ALA A 66 -0.05 17.31 23.58
CA ALA A 66 0.35 18.42 22.71
C ALA A 66 -0.38 18.35 21.37
N ILE A 67 -0.39 19.45 20.63
CA ILE A 67 -0.95 19.54 19.28
C ILE A 67 0.20 19.57 18.28
N GLU A 68 0.21 18.62 17.35
CA GLU A 68 1.09 18.66 16.20
C GLU A 68 0.34 19.27 15.02
N GLU A 69 0.89 20.35 14.48
CA GLU A 69 0.42 21.03 13.29
C GLU A 69 1.40 20.77 12.13
N GLN A 70 0.94 20.07 11.10
CA GLN A 70 1.68 19.85 9.86
C GLN A 70 1.09 20.73 8.76
N ILE A 71 1.81 21.81 8.46
CA ILE A 71 1.46 22.78 7.44
C ILE A 71 2.14 22.39 6.13
N ARG A 72 1.36 22.07 5.11
CA ARG A 72 1.87 21.87 3.75
C ARG A 72 1.67 23.14 2.94
N HIS A 73 2.76 23.72 2.43
CA HIS A 73 2.73 24.88 1.54
C HIS A 73 3.67 24.63 0.35
N GLU A 74 3.16 24.65 -0.88
CA GLU A 74 3.97 24.53 -2.11
C GLU A 74 4.99 23.37 -2.10
N ASN A 75 4.55 22.19 -1.63
CA ASN A 75 5.37 20.97 -1.43
C ASN A 75 6.43 21.03 -0.30
N ARG A 76 6.43 22.06 0.52
CA ARG A 76 7.18 22.09 1.79
C ARG A 76 6.25 21.68 2.93
N TYR A 77 6.75 20.81 3.80
CA TYR A 77 6.10 20.47 5.06
C TYR A 77 6.80 21.23 6.18
N GLN A 78 6.04 22.03 6.91
CA GLN A 78 6.47 22.60 8.17
C GLN A 78 5.70 21.88 9.27
N GLN A 79 6.43 21.35 10.25
CA GLN A 79 5.84 20.74 11.43
C GLN A 79 6.05 21.70 12.61
N LYS A 80 4.99 21.97 13.35
CA LYS A 80 5.01 22.68 14.61
C LYS A 80 4.38 21.79 15.67
N MET A 81 4.89 21.89 16.89
CA MET A 81 4.29 21.27 18.06
C MET A 81 3.96 22.38 19.04
N MET A 82 2.80 22.29 19.68
CA MET A 82 2.32 23.31 20.59
C MET A 82 1.71 22.62 21.82
N THR A 83 1.77 23.26 22.97
CA THR A 83 0.90 22.89 24.10
C THR A 83 -0.55 23.18 23.74
N LEU A 84 -1.49 22.69 24.55
CA LEU A 84 -2.93 22.91 24.33
C LEU A 84 -3.32 24.39 24.50
N GLU A 85 -2.55 25.15 25.29
CA GLU A 85 -2.67 26.59 25.45
C GLU A 85 -2.07 27.39 24.28
N GLY A 86 -1.48 26.70 23.28
CA GLY A 86 -0.90 27.31 22.08
C GLY A 86 0.54 27.77 22.24
N VAL A 87 1.27 27.32 23.26
CA VAL A 87 2.71 27.61 23.41
C VAL A 87 3.52 26.71 22.48
N GLU A 88 4.30 27.30 21.56
CA GLU A 88 5.15 26.52 20.66
C GLU A 88 6.25 25.77 21.43
N LEU A 89 6.33 24.47 21.20
CA LEU A 89 7.32 23.57 21.80
C LEU A 89 8.59 23.50 20.95
N PRO A 90 9.75 23.16 21.54
CA PRO A 90 10.98 22.90 20.80
C PRO A 90 10.77 21.84 19.70
N ARG A 91 11.43 22.02 18.54
CA ARG A 91 11.31 21.08 17.40
C ARG A 91 11.79 19.67 17.72
N ASP A 92 12.66 19.55 18.72
CA ASP A 92 13.24 18.32 19.24
C ASP A 92 12.47 17.74 20.43
N ALA A 93 11.30 18.30 20.79
CA ALA A 93 10.44 17.69 21.80
C ALA A 93 10.09 16.25 21.39
N GLU A 94 10.43 15.30 22.24
CA GLU A 94 10.26 13.88 21.94
C GLU A 94 8.80 13.48 22.14
N ARG A 95 8.16 13.05 21.05
CA ARG A 95 6.81 12.48 21.09
C ARG A 95 6.85 10.99 21.38
N LEU A 96 5.90 10.52 22.18
CA LEU A 96 5.55 9.11 22.22
C LEU A 96 4.93 8.69 20.89
N ARG A 97 5.20 7.45 20.51
CA ARG A 97 4.53 6.79 19.39
C ARG A 97 3.50 5.84 19.96
N GLY A 98 2.37 5.75 19.27
CA GLY A 98 1.35 4.77 19.63
C GLY A 98 1.93 3.36 19.54
N ILE A 99 1.62 2.50 20.51
CA ILE A 99 1.88 1.05 20.46
C ILE A 99 1.26 0.54 19.17
N TYR A 100 2.06 -0.17 18.37
CA TYR A 100 1.57 -0.82 17.17
C TYR A 100 0.66 -1.97 17.56
N LEU A 101 -0.64 -1.69 17.60
CA LEU A 101 -1.67 -2.70 17.69
C LEU A 101 -1.75 -3.44 16.36
N GLN A 102 -1.63 -4.77 16.40
CA GLN A 102 -1.77 -5.58 15.19
C GLN A 102 -3.23 -5.58 14.76
N ASP A 103 -3.57 -4.74 13.79
CA ASP A 103 -4.74 -4.95 12.91
C ASP A 103 -4.42 -6.11 11.98
N ASP A 104 -5.37 -7.02 11.79
CA ASP A 104 -5.35 -8.09 10.79
C ASP A 104 -4.50 -7.68 9.58
N LEU A 105 -3.36 -8.36 9.41
CA LEU A 105 -2.30 -8.00 8.49
C LEU A 105 -2.75 -8.20 7.04
N ASP A 106 -3.60 -7.32 6.51
CA ASP A 106 -3.78 -7.23 5.08
C ASP A 106 -2.45 -6.82 4.44
N ALA A 107 -2.08 -7.49 3.35
CA ALA A 107 -0.74 -7.47 2.78
C ALA A 107 -0.28 -6.05 2.34
N GLN A 108 -1.23 -5.13 2.11
CA GLN A 108 -0.95 -3.73 1.81
C GLN A 108 -0.25 -2.98 2.95
N SER A 109 -0.57 -3.29 4.21
CA SER A 109 0.01 -2.64 5.40
C SER A 109 1.50 -2.94 5.55
N ARG A 110 2.00 -4.03 4.95
CA ARG A 110 3.41 -4.44 4.97
C ARG A 110 4.30 -3.57 4.08
N ARG A 111 3.78 -3.02 2.98
CA ARG A 111 4.59 -2.25 2.00
C ARG A 111 4.74 -0.77 2.34
N LEU A 112 3.73 -0.16 2.94
CA LEU A 112 3.76 1.27 3.29
C LEU A 112 4.63 1.58 4.52
N ARG A 113 4.85 0.60 5.41
CA ARG A 113 5.62 0.80 6.66
C ARG A 113 7.14 0.69 6.51
N LEU A 114 7.65 0.26 5.36
CA LEU A 114 9.10 0.13 5.11
C LEU A 114 9.81 1.45 4.76
N GLN A 115 9.10 2.57 4.62
CA GLN A 115 9.69 3.86 4.22
C GLN A 115 9.61 5.00 5.24
N GLU A 116 9.01 4.82 6.41
CA GLU A 116 9.07 5.83 7.49
C GLU A 116 9.91 5.32 8.66
N ARG A 117 11.22 5.59 8.60
CA ARG A 117 12.10 5.49 9.76
C ARG A 117 11.61 6.45 10.85
N LEU A 118 11.44 5.93 12.07
CA LEU A 118 11.89 6.51 13.34
C LEU A 118 11.44 5.56 14.45
N PHE A 119 12.39 4.73 14.88
CA PHE A 119 12.30 3.86 16.05
C PHE A 119 12.55 4.67 17.32
N THR A 120 11.93 4.27 18.43
CA THR A 120 12.60 4.25 19.74
C THR A 120 13.01 2.78 20.00
N PRO A 121 14.16 2.54 20.67
CA PRO A 121 14.88 1.26 20.64
C PRO A 121 14.01 0.21 21.34
N THR A 122 13.63 -0.95 20.77
CA THR A 122 14.51 -2.03 20.27
C THR A 122 13.79 -3.00 19.32
N GLU A 123 12.59 -2.72 18.82
CA GLU A 123 11.74 -3.82 18.31
C GLU A 123 11.34 -3.58 16.85
N ALA A 124 12.12 -4.17 15.95
CA ALA A 124 11.77 -4.25 14.55
C ALA A 124 10.65 -5.29 14.34
N LEU A 125 9.49 -4.85 13.84
CA LEU A 125 8.54 -5.74 13.16
C LEU A 125 9.26 -6.40 11.98
N ARG A 126 9.69 -7.66 12.14
CA ARG A 126 10.45 -8.40 11.14
C ARG A 126 9.49 -9.16 10.19
N PRO A 127 9.89 -9.41 8.92
CA PRO A 127 9.09 -10.16 7.95
C PRO A 127 8.78 -11.57 8.44
N ASN A 128 7.71 -12.18 7.93
CA ASN A 128 7.22 -13.46 8.43
C ASN A 128 7.80 -14.67 7.67
N PRO A 129 8.41 -15.65 8.35
CA PRO A 129 8.91 -15.60 9.73
C PRO A 129 10.30 -14.91 9.83
N PRO A 130 10.61 -14.22 10.95
CA PRO A 130 11.92 -13.59 11.17
C PRO A 130 13.04 -14.63 11.28
N PRO A 131 14.27 -14.36 10.79
CA PRO A 131 15.28 -15.40 10.59
C PRO A 131 16.08 -15.83 11.84
N HIS A 132 15.95 -15.17 13.00
CA HIS A 132 16.57 -15.54 14.30
C HIS A 132 16.37 -14.50 15.41
N PHE A 133 16.32 -14.96 16.66
CA PHE A 133 16.36 -14.16 17.90
C PHE A 133 17.55 -14.60 18.74
N TYR A 134 18.26 -13.71 19.43
CA TYR A 134 19.38 -14.13 20.27
C TYR A 134 18.90 -14.70 21.59
N ASP A 135 19.50 -15.80 22.04
CA ASP A 135 19.19 -16.36 23.36
C ASP A 135 19.79 -15.44 24.45
N PRO A 136 18.96 -14.78 25.29
CA PRO A 136 19.45 -13.88 26.32
C PRO A 136 20.23 -14.62 27.42
N ASN A 137 20.00 -15.92 27.60
CA ASN A 137 20.63 -16.72 28.65
C ASN A 137 21.87 -17.46 28.14
N ARG A 138 22.06 -17.53 26.80
CA ARG A 138 23.16 -18.27 26.17
C ARG A 138 23.81 -17.45 25.05
N PRO A 139 24.86 -16.67 25.38
CA PRO A 139 25.61 -15.93 24.39
C PRO A 139 26.15 -16.86 23.30
N GLY A 140 25.80 -16.57 22.04
CA GLY A 140 26.19 -17.42 20.91
C GLY A 140 25.13 -18.43 20.49
N HIS A 141 23.91 -18.36 21.01
CA HIS A 141 22.79 -19.17 20.54
C HIS A 141 21.67 -18.30 19.98
N VAL A 142 20.91 -18.86 19.05
CA VAL A 142 19.78 -18.21 18.42
C VAL A 142 18.53 -19.10 18.40
N TRP A 143 17.38 -18.49 18.65
CA TRP A 143 16.06 -19.10 18.50
C TRP A 143 15.50 -18.84 17.09
N LEU A 144 15.06 -19.90 16.40
CA LEU A 144 14.47 -19.82 15.06
C LEU A 144 13.08 -20.44 15.03
N PHE A 145 12.12 -19.82 14.34
CA PHE A 145 10.91 -20.52 13.96
C PHE A 145 11.22 -21.51 12.83
N ARG A 146 10.89 -22.78 13.05
CA ARG A 146 11.01 -23.84 12.06
C ARG A 146 9.64 -24.45 11.80
N GLU A 147 9.30 -24.61 10.52
CA GLU A 147 8.12 -25.37 10.12
C GLU A 147 8.40 -26.87 10.30
N SER A 148 7.43 -27.61 10.83
CA SER A 148 7.55 -29.04 11.03
C SER A 148 7.59 -29.78 9.69
N ASP A 149 8.63 -30.59 9.49
CA ASP A 149 8.77 -31.44 8.30
C ASP A 149 7.66 -32.52 8.23
N GLN A 150 7.05 -32.83 9.38
CA GLN A 150 5.97 -33.82 9.50
C GLN A 150 4.58 -33.21 9.32
N ASN A 151 4.40 -31.92 9.58
CA ASN A 151 3.09 -31.26 9.64
C ASN A 151 3.14 -29.85 9.06
N ALA A 152 2.78 -29.71 7.78
CA ALA A 152 2.74 -28.41 7.11
C ALA A 152 1.84 -27.41 7.84
N GLY A 153 2.32 -26.16 7.97
CA GLY A 153 1.63 -25.10 8.70
C GLY A 153 1.80 -25.15 10.23
N LYS A 154 2.55 -26.12 10.77
CA LYS A 154 2.92 -26.19 12.18
C LYS A 154 4.34 -25.71 12.40
N TYR A 155 4.54 -24.91 13.44
CA TYR A 155 5.79 -24.25 13.72
C TYR A 155 6.23 -24.51 15.16
N TYR A 156 7.54 -24.61 15.37
CA TYR A 156 8.15 -24.62 16.70
C TYR A 156 9.40 -23.74 16.70
N LEU A 157 9.89 -23.40 17.87
CA LEU A 157 11.16 -22.69 18.04
C LEU A 157 12.29 -23.69 18.23
N VAL A 158 13.43 -23.46 17.57
CA VAL A 158 14.67 -24.23 17.78
C VAL A 158 15.76 -23.32 18.28
N ASN A 159 16.46 -23.74 19.34
CA ASN A 159 17.70 -23.11 19.77
C ASN A 159 18.85 -23.77 19.01
N ILE A 160 19.56 -22.98 18.23
CA ILE A 160 20.70 -23.42 17.44
C ILE A 160 21.91 -22.61 17.86
N ASP A 161 23.09 -23.22 17.85
CA ASP A 161 24.35 -22.52 18.04
C ASP A 161 24.58 -21.45 16.94
N ARG A 162 25.51 -20.52 17.19
CA ARG A 162 25.79 -19.36 16.32
C ARG A 162 26.19 -19.76 14.90
N ASP A 163 26.77 -20.94 14.76
CA ASP A 163 27.25 -21.48 13.49
C ASP A 163 26.15 -22.27 12.73
N PHE A 164 24.95 -22.35 13.31
CA PHE A 164 23.78 -23.06 12.78
C PHE A 164 24.01 -24.55 12.53
N GLN A 165 24.91 -25.18 13.29
CA GLN A 165 25.34 -26.57 13.10
C GLN A 165 24.60 -27.53 14.02
N GLN A 166 24.31 -27.10 15.25
CA GLN A 166 23.77 -27.98 16.28
C GLN A 166 22.47 -27.41 16.86
N ILE A 167 21.39 -28.17 16.70
CA ILE A 167 20.15 -27.93 17.45
C ILE A 167 20.40 -28.40 18.88
N GLU A 168 20.25 -27.50 19.84
CA GLU A 168 20.36 -27.85 21.26
C GLU A 168 19.02 -28.18 21.88
N ARG A 169 18.00 -27.39 21.56
CA ARG A 169 16.70 -27.45 22.22
C ARG A 169 15.57 -27.09 21.28
N TYR A 170 14.40 -27.63 21.59
CA TYR A 170 13.15 -27.28 20.97
C TYR A 170 12.28 -26.53 21.97
N PHE A 171 11.38 -25.70 21.45
CA PHE A 171 10.46 -24.92 22.24
C PHE A 171 9.10 -24.88 21.54
N ASP A 172 8.06 -25.31 22.25
CA ASP A 172 6.71 -25.49 21.75
C ASP A 172 5.66 -24.88 22.69
N ARG A 173 4.37 -25.23 22.51
CA ARG A 173 3.27 -24.76 23.36
C ARG A 173 3.41 -25.13 24.83
N ASN A 174 4.15 -26.19 25.15
CA ASN A 174 4.33 -26.71 26.50
C ASN A 174 5.65 -26.26 27.14
N GLY A 175 6.49 -25.52 26.40
CA GLY A 175 7.77 -24.99 26.88
C GLY A 175 8.98 -25.65 26.21
N ILE A 176 10.08 -25.75 26.96
CA ILE A 176 11.34 -26.30 26.47
C ILE A 176 11.31 -27.83 26.45
N ARG A 177 11.91 -28.41 25.41
CA ARG A 177 12.07 -29.85 25.23
C ARG A 177 13.39 -30.21 24.54
N ASP A 178 13.81 -31.45 24.74
CA ASP A 178 15.04 -32.01 24.17
C ASP A 178 14.78 -32.78 22.85
N ASP A 179 13.51 -32.98 22.48
CA ASP A 179 13.06 -33.68 21.29
C ASP A 179 12.17 -32.79 20.39
N GLU A 180 12.08 -33.16 19.10
CA GLU A 180 11.30 -32.41 18.12
C GLU A 180 9.80 -32.42 18.48
N PRO A 181 9.11 -31.27 18.53
CA PRO A 181 7.71 -31.23 18.94
C PRO A 181 6.76 -31.90 17.95
N GLY A 182 5.75 -32.60 18.47
CA GLY A 182 4.64 -33.13 17.68
C GLY A 182 3.70 -32.04 17.14
N ALA A 183 2.77 -32.45 16.26
CA ALA A 183 1.83 -31.55 15.58
C ALA A 183 0.88 -30.82 16.55
N GLU A 184 0.46 -31.55 17.59
CA GLU A 184 -0.49 -31.14 18.61
C GLU A 184 0.08 -30.10 19.58
N SER A 185 1.40 -30.11 19.75
CA SER A 185 2.12 -29.26 20.67
C SER A 185 2.86 -28.10 19.98
N SER A 186 2.94 -28.15 18.64
CA SER A 186 3.45 -27.06 17.80
C SER A 186 2.49 -25.87 17.71
N PHE A 187 3.04 -24.69 17.43
CA PHE A 187 2.31 -23.47 17.10
C PHE A 187 1.71 -23.55 15.69
N SER A 188 0.72 -22.70 15.42
CA SER A 188 0.31 -22.36 14.05
C SER A 188 1.34 -21.41 13.43
N GLU A 189 1.20 -21.03 12.15
CA GLU A 189 2.05 -20.02 11.52
C GLU A 189 2.09 -18.75 12.40
N PRO A 190 3.26 -18.35 12.93
CA PRO A 190 3.36 -17.22 13.84
C PRO A 190 3.07 -15.93 13.08
N LEU A 191 2.23 -15.04 13.62
CA LEU A 191 1.90 -13.75 13.02
C LEU A 191 2.25 -12.61 13.98
N GLY A 192 2.77 -11.50 13.43
CA GLY A 192 3.05 -10.27 14.19
C GLY A 192 4.02 -10.45 15.36
N VAL A 193 5.12 -11.17 15.13
CA VAL A 193 6.12 -11.45 16.17
C VAL A 193 6.76 -10.16 16.71
N ILE A 194 6.72 -9.99 18.03
CA ILE A 194 7.35 -8.92 18.81
C ILE A 194 8.44 -9.56 19.68
N GLU A 195 9.67 -9.02 19.66
CA GLU A 195 10.81 -9.47 20.48
C GLU A 195 11.23 -8.34 21.43
N SER A 196 11.22 -8.60 22.74
CA SER A 196 11.55 -7.62 23.78
C SER A 196 12.32 -8.24 24.94
N ASP A 197 13.58 -7.87 25.19
CA ASP A 197 14.33 -8.25 26.41
C ASP A 197 14.19 -9.71 26.88
N GLY A 198 14.38 -10.64 25.94
CA GLY A 198 14.25 -12.07 26.23
C GLY A 198 12.80 -12.56 26.31
N VAL A 199 11.87 -11.80 25.78
CA VAL A 199 10.48 -12.18 25.56
C VAL A 199 10.16 -12.17 24.08
N ILE A 200 9.34 -13.14 23.65
CA ILE A 200 8.71 -13.12 22.33
C ILE A 200 7.20 -13.20 22.51
N VAL A 201 6.46 -12.33 21.83
CA VAL A 201 4.98 -12.39 21.76
C VAL A 201 4.55 -12.47 20.30
N PHE A 202 3.62 -13.36 19.99
CA PHE A 202 3.12 -13.55 18.62
C PHE A 202 1.73 -14.17 18.63
N GLN A 203 0.99 -14.00 17.55
CA GLN A 203 -0.27 -14.68 17.32
C GLN A 203 -0.04 -16.05 16.67
N SER A 204 -0.63 -17.10 17.22
CA SER A 204 -0.62 -18.47 16.70
C SER A 204 -2.06 -18.96 16.54
N GLY A 205 -2.65 -18.72 15.38
CA GLY A 205 -4.07 -19.00 15.15
C GLY A 205 -4.97 -18.06 15.99
N PRO A 206 -5.91 -18.58 16.80
CA PRO A 206 -6.79 -17.75 17.64
C PRO A 206 -6.14 -17.30 18.96
N GLU A 207 -4.90 -17.71 19.23
CA GLU A 207 -4.23 -17.49 20.51
C GLU A 207 -3.10 -16.48 20.34
N ILE A 208 -2.89 -15.66 21.38
CA ILE A 208 -1.66 -14.90 21.56
C ILE A 208 -0.74 -15.72 22.46
N VAL A 209 0.47 -15.98 21.98
CA VAL A 209 1.50 -16.74 22.67
C VAL A 209 2.59 -15.78 23.12
N ALA A 210 2.86 -15.77 24.42
CA ALA A 210 3.99 -15.07 25.00
C ALA A 210 4.99 -16.08 25.57
N ILE A 211 6.25 -15.93 25.19
CA ILE A 211 7.37 -16.78 25.60
C ILE A 211 8.33 -15.91 26.39
N ASP A 212 8.59 -16.28 27.65
CA ASP A 212 9.63 -15.66 28.46
C ASP A 212 10.84 -16.60 28.50
N PHE A 213 11.91 -16.27 27.77
CA PHE A 213 13.10 -17.10 27.71
C PHE A 213 13.85 -17.16 29.04
N LYS A 214 13.78 -16.10 29.85
CA LYS A 214 14.46 -16.06 31.15
C LYS A 214 13.81 -17.04 32.12
N ASN A 215 12.48 -17.03 32.16
CA ASN A 215 11.69 -17.92 33.02
C ASN A 215 11.37 -19.27 32.37
N GLN A 216 11.69 -19.43 31.08
CA GLN A 216 11.39 -20.61 30.26
C GLN A 216 9.90 -20.97 30.26
N SER A 217 9.04 -19.96 30.33
CA SER A 217 7.59 -20.12 30.45
C SER A 217 6.87 -19.75 29.16
N VAL A 218 5.72 -20.40 28.94
CA VAL A 218 4.82 -20.14 27.83
C VAL A 218 3.46 -19.77 28.37
N THR A 219 2.96 -18.65 27.89
CA THR A 219 1.65 -18.12 28.28
C THR A 219 0.81 -18.04 27.04
N GLN A 220 -0.30 -18.77 27.06
CA GLN A 220 -1.26 -18.81 25.97
C GLN A 220 -2.48 -18.00 26.41
N ILE A 221 -2.79 -16.98 25.64
CA ILE A 221 -3.89 -16.08 25.88
C ILE A 221 -4.88 -16.30 24.76
N SER A 222 -5.98 -16.98 25.08
CA SER A 222 -7.09 -17.18 24.16
C SER A 222 -8.13 -16.10 24.40
N ASP A 223 -8.26 -15.15 23.47
CA ASP A 223 -9.35 -14.17 23.45
C ASP A 223 -9.88 -14.06 22.03
N ASP A 224 -11.03 -14.69 21.78
CA ASP A 224 -11.72 -14.67 20.50
C ASP A 224 -12.41 -13.33 20.21
N THR A 225 -12.47 -12.43 21.19
CA THR A 225 -13.06 -11.10 21.08
C THR A 225 -12.04 -10.00 20.80
N ALA A 226 -10.74 -10.27 21.01
CA ALA A 226 -9.67 -9.34 20.75
C ALA A 226 -9.57 -9.05 19.24
N LEU A 227 -9.78 -7.79 18.88
CA LEU A 227 -9.64 -7.31 17.49
C LEU A 227 -8.19 -6.93 17.19
N ARG A 228 -7.47 -6.44 18.20
CA ARG A 228 -6.06 -6.09 18.11
C ARG A 228 -5.36 -6.50 19.39
N TRP A 229 -4.06 -6.71 19.28
CA TRP A 229 -3.21 -6.95 20.44
C TRP A 229 -1.88 -6.20 20.31
N GLY A 230 -1.20 -6.04 21.44
CA GLY A 230 0.13 -5.47 21.53
C GLY A 230 0.84 -5.93 22.79
N PHE A 231 2.08 -5.47 22.97
CA PHE A 231 2.90 -5.76 24.14
C PHE A 231 3.33 -4.44 24.79
N ARG A 232 3.27 -4.37 26.12
CA ARG A 232 3.91 -3.30 26.87
C ARG A 232 4.91 -3.85 27.88
N LYS A 233 5.97 -3.06 28.06
CA LYS A 233 6.97 -3.23 29.09
C LYS A 233 6.88 -2.02 30.01
N GLY A 234 6.63 -2.26 31.29
CA GLY A 234 6.64 -1.23 32.31
C GLY A 234 8.07 -0.78 32.62
N TYR A 235 8.22 0.52 32.81
CA TYR A 235 9.47 1.17 33.21
C TYR A 235 9.40 1.45 34.71
N GLY A 236 9.82 0.49 35.53
CA GLY A 236 9.94 0.66 36.98
C GLY A 236 11.23 0.04 37.50
N GLU A 237 11.93 0.74 38.41
CA GLU A 237 13.04 0.16 39.16
C GLU A 237 12.50 -0.95 40.08
N GLY A 238 12.62 -2.21 39.64
CA GLY A 238 12.46 -3.38 40.50
C GLY A 238 11.39 -4.39 40.09
N ASP A 239 10.46 -4.05 39.19
CA ASP A 239 9.47 -5.01 38.70
C ASP A 239 9.04 -4.66 37.26
N TYR A 240 9.68 -5.29 36.28
CA TYR A 240 9.34 -5.11 34.87
C TYR A 240 7.96 -5.72 34.62
N ARG A 241 6.91 -4.91 34.65
CA ARG A 241 5.57 -5.37 34.24
C ARG A 241 5.58 -5.66 32.75
N ARG A 242 5.48 -6.94 32.41
CA ARG A 242 5.34 -7.42 31.04
C ARG A 242 3.89 -7.78 30.88
N GLU A 243 3.20 -7.09 29.98
CA GLU A 243 1.77 -7.29 29.80
C GLU A 243 1.42 -7.34 28.32
N VAL A 244 0.53 -8.26 27.98
CA VAL A 244 -0.13 -8.30 26.67
C VAL A 244 -1.35 -7.42 26.75
N ILE A 245 -1.47 -6.47 25.83
CA ILE A 245 -2.63 -5.61 25.72
C ILE A 245 -3.56 -6.18 24.67
N LEU A 246 -4.81 -6.43 25.04
CA LEU A 246 -5.87 -6.84 24.14
C LEU A 246 -6.87 -5.71 23.95
N VAL A 247 -7.25 -5.44 22.71
CA VAL A 247 -8.25 -4.44 22.36
C VAL A 247 -9.38 -5.14 21.63
N SER A 248 -10.54 -5.20 22.27
CA SER A 248 -11.79 -5.64 21.67
C SER A 248 -12.66 -4.44 21.31
N LYS A 249 -13.83 -4.70 20.73
CA LYS A 249 -14.75 -3.65 20.27
C LYS A 249 -15.14 -2.65 21.35
N ASN A 250 -15.27 -3.11 22.59
CA ASN A 250 -15.81 -2.33 23.71
C ASN A 250 -14.89 -2.33 24.94
N LYS A 251 -13.71 -2.95 24.86
CA LYS A 251 -12.86 -3.19 26.03
C LYS A 251 -11.38 -3.12 25.65
N ILE A 252 -10.57 -2.54 26.53
CA ILE A 252 -9.12 -2.74 26.54
C ILE A 252 -8.80 -3.58 27.78
N GLN A 253 -8.04 -4.65 27.62
CA GLN A 253 -7.57 -5.50 28.69
C GLN A 253 -6.05 -5.53 28.69
N THR A 254 -5.47 -5.64 29.88
CA THR A 254 -4.06 -5.98 30.03
C THR A 254 -3.95 -7.31 30.78
N ILE A 255 -3.13 -8.21 30.26
CA ILE A 255 -2.95 -9.57 30.78
C ILE A 255 -1.48 -9.77 31.10
N ASP A 256 -1.18 -10.25 32.30
CA ASP A 256 0.18 -10.55 32.71
C ASP A 256 0.70 -11.84 32.03
N PHE A 257 1.98 -12.11 32.21
CA PHE A 257 2.61 -13.32 31.67
C PHE A 257 2.25 -14.58 32.47
N SER A 258 1.43 -14.49 33.51
CA SER A 258 0.81 -15.65 34.14
C SER A 258 -0.57 -15.95 33.54
N GLY A 259 -1.05 -15.13 32.61
CA GLY A 259 -2.37 -15.26 31.99
C GLY A 259 -3.50 -14.62 32.80
N ASN A 260 -3.20 -13.88 33.87
CA ASN A 260 -4.20 -13.20 34.67
C ASN A 260 -4.53 -11.82 34.08
N GLU A 261 -5.82 -11.48 34.08
CA GLU A 261 -6.25 -10.11 33.80
C GLU A 261 -5.72 -9.19 34.90
N VAL A 262 -4.89 -8.21 34.51
CA VAL A 262 -4.37 -7.18 35.42
C VAL A 262 -5.35 -6.02 35.47
N ASN A 263 -5.76 -5.52 34.31
CA ASN A 263 -6.71 -4.42 34.19
C ASN A 263 -7.69 -4.64 33.04
N SER A 264 -8.84 -3.98 33.16
CA SER A 264 -9.91 -4.00 32.19
C SER A 264 -10.61 -2.65 32.14
N TYR A 265 -10.71 -2.06 30.95
CA TYR A 265 -11.26 -0.74 30.73
C TYR A 265 -12.39 -0.78 29.70
N ALA A 266 -13.52 -0.16 30.00
CA ALA A 266 -14.62 -0.01 29.05
C ALA A 266 -14.35 1.11 28.03
N VAL A 267 -14.49 0.77 26.75
CA VAL A 267 -14.18 1.61 25.58
C VAL A 267 -15.43 1.67 24.70
N GLU A 268 -16.47 2.36 25.17
CA GLU A 268 -17.73 2.44 24.44
C GLU A 268 -17.64 3.29 23.17
N GLY A 269 -18.18 2.77 22.07
CA GLY A 269 -18.60 3.59 20.92
C GLY A 269 -17.51 4.08 19.97
N ARG A 270 -16.24 3.69 20.13
CA ARG A 270 -15.12 4.19 19.31
C ARG A 270 -14.46 3.07 18.51
N ARG A 271 -14.13 3.36 17.25
CA ARG A 271 -13.63 2.37 16.27
C ARG A 271 -12.13 2.16 16.31
N ASP A 272 -11.40 3.22 16.64
CA ASP A 272 -9.94 3.21 16.61
C ASP A 272 -9.39 3.77 17.93
N VAL A 273 -8.36 3.10 18.43
CA VAL A 273 -7.60 3.49 19.62
C VAL A 273 -6.11 3.46 19.30
N GLU A 274 -5.39 4.43 19.83
CA GLU A 274 -3.93 4.45 19.90
C GLU A 274 -3.54 4.40 21.37
N LEU A 275 -2.65 3.48 21.73
CA LEU A 275 -2.17 3.32 23.10
C LEU A 275 -0.76 3.89 23.22
N PHE A 276 -0.40 4.46 24.36
CA PHE A 276 0.93 4.99 24.64
C PHE A 276 1.38 4.53 26.02
N VAL A 277 2.67 4.32 26.20
CA VAL A 277 3.27 4.08 27.52
C VAL A 277 4.25 5.21 27.79
N THR A 278 4.05 5.94 28.89
CA THR A 278 4.95 7.02 29.31
C THR A 278 6.20 6.45 29.98
N GLU A 279 7.21 7.31 30.22
CA GLU A 279 8.40 6.90 30.96
C GLU A 279 8.10 6.43 32.39
N ASP A 280 7.08 7.03 33.01
CA ASP A 280 6.62 6.71 34.36
C ASP A 280 5.60 5.55 34.38
N ASP A 281 5.56 4.73 33.31
CA ASP A 281 4.69 3.56 33.15
C ASP A 281 3.17 3.84 33.18
N HIS A 282 2.77 5.06 32.81
CA HIS A 282 1.35 5.36 32.61
C HIS A 282 0.89 4.85 31.24
N LEU A 283 -0.22 4.11 31.24
CA LEU A 283 -0.86 3.67 30.00
C LEU A 283 -1.88 4.72 29.57
N LEU A 284 -1.63 5.36 28.45
CA LEU A 284 -2.53 6.35 27.88
C LEU A 284 -3.26 5.75 26.67
N VAL A 285 -4.53 6.09 26.50
CA VAL A 285 -5.33 5.73 25.33
C VAL A 285 -5.88 6.96 24.66
N LYS A 286 -5.51 7.20 23.41
CA LYS A 286 -6.17 8.16 22.55
C LYS A 286 -7.25 7.44 21.75
N MET A 287 -8.48 7.92 21.85
CA MET A 287 -9.62 7.32 21.17
C MET A 287 -10.27 8.32 20.20
N TYR A 288 -10.73 7.84 19.06
CA TYR A 288 -11.31 8.67 18.00
C TYR A 288 -12.84 8.60 17.98
N SER A 289 -13.52 9.76 17.93
CA SER A 289 -14.96 9.80 17.65
C SER A 289 -15.24 9.35 16.22
N LYS A 290 -16.50 9.01 15.92
CA LYS A 290 -16.92 8.88 14.52
C LYS A 290 -16.75 10.23 13.83
N PRO A 291 -16.22 10.28 12.60
CA PRO A 291 -16.13 11.51 11.84
C PRO A 291 -17.53 12.02 11.51
N VAL A 292 -17.78 13.28 11.82
CA VAL A 292 -18.98 14.03 11.44
C VAL A 292 -18.60 14.88 10.24
N ALA A 293 -19.26 14.62 9.10
CA ALA A 293 -19.11 15.43 7.91
C ALA A 293 -20.02 16.65 8.01
N GLU A 294 -19.46 17.83 8.22
CA GLU A 294 -20.20 19.08 8.26
C GLU A 294 -20.10 19.79 6.91
N SER A 295 -21.24 20.29 6.42
CA SER A 295 -21.27 21.12 5.22
C SER A 295 -21.17 22.58 5.63
N THR A 296 -20.02 23.19 5.36
CA THR A 296 -19.76 24.62 5.56
C THR A 296 -20.01 25.39 4.25
N THR A 297 -20.04 26.72 4.31
CA THR A 297 -20.10 27.59 3.12
C THR A 297 -18.93 27.37 2.14
N GLU A 298 -17.83 26.77 2.62
CA GLU A 298 -16.61 26.51 1.85
C GLU A 298 -16.46 25.05 1.41
N GLY A 299 -17.40 24.17 1.78
CA GLY A 299 -17.45 22.76 1.40
C GLY A 299 -17.67 21.80 2.57
N ARG A 300 -17.51 20.50 2.33
CA ARG A 300 -17.61 19.47 3.38
C ARG A 300 -16.28 19.33 4.13
N VAL A 301 -16.34 19.46 5.45
CA VAL A 301 -15.21 19.21 6.37
C VAL A 301 -15.53 17.97 7.20
N ASN A 302 -14.56 17.08 7.36
CA ASN A 302 -14.67 16.00 8.33
C ASN A 302 -14.09 16.47 9.65
N ILE A 303 -14.93 16.45 10.67
CA ILE A 303 -14.58 16.80 12.04
C ILE A 303 -14.67 15.53 12.87
N TRP A 304 -13.66 15.28 13.69
CA TRP A 304 -13.74 14.26 14.72
C TRP A 304 -13.01 14.72 15.97
N THR A 305 -13.40 14.11 17.08
CA THR A 305 -12.83 14.40 18.38
C THR A 305 -11.84 13.30 18.75
N GLU A 306 -10.64 13.71 19.13
CA GLU A 306 -9.60 12.88 19.70
C GLU A 306 -9.65 13.11 21.22
N SER A 307 -10.01 12.09 22.00
CA SER A 307 -9.91 12.17 23.47
C SER A 307 -8.73 11.33 23.94
N LEU A 308 -7.91 11.88 24.83
CA LEU A 308 -6.84 11.18 25.51
C LEU A 308 -7.29 10.84 26.92
N PHE A 309 -7.19 9.57 27.29
CA PHE A 309 -7.44 9.09 28.64
C PHE A 309 -6.18 8.46 29.20
N GLU A 310 -6.00 8.57 30.50
CA GLU A 310 -5.07 7.75 31.27
C GLU A 310 -5.84 6.54 31.81
N LEU A 311 -5.24 5.36 31.70
CA LEU A 311 -5.77 4.10 32.19
C LEU A 311 -5.09 3.79 33.53
N GLN A 312 -5.86 3.86 34.61
CA GLN A 312 -5.37 3.70 35.97
C GLN A 312 -5.35 2.23 36.39
N ASN A 313 -4.39 1.86 37.24
CA ASN A 313 -4.19 0.49 37.72
C ASN A 313 -5.35 -0.08 38.56
N ASP A 314 -6.35 0.73 38.92
CA ASP A 314 -7.57 0.29 39.59
C ASP A 314 -8.72 -0.02 38.60
N GLY A 315 -8.44 0.00 37.30
CA GLY A 315 -9.41 -0.20 36.23
C GLY A 315 -10.23 1.06 35.88
N GLN A 316 -9.99 2.19 36.55
CA GLN A 316 -10.60 3.47 36.17
C GLN A 316 -9.86 4.11 34.99
N LYS A 317 -10.53 5.05 34.32
CA LYS A 317 -9.91 5.90 33.32
C LYS A 317 -10.17 7.36 33.66
N SER A 318 -9.15 8.21 33.58
CA SER A 318 -9.28 9.66 33.73
C SER A 318 -9.17 10.30 32.35
N GLU A 319 -10.07 11.23 32.01
CA GLU A 319 -9.93 12.00 30.78
C GLU A 319 -8.87 13.07 31.01
N LEU A 320 -7.79 13.00 30.23
CA LEU A 320 -6.72 13.99 30.29
C LEU A 320 -7.05 15.19 29.40
N GLU A 321 -7.50 14.91 28.16
CA GLU A 321 -7.73 15.97 27.18
C GLU A 321 -8.71 15.57 26.08
N GLN A 322 -9.38 16.58 25.49
CA GLN A 322 -10.25 16.41 24.34
C GLN A 322 -9.95 17.46 23.25
N TYR A 323 -9.48 17.00 22.10
CA TYR A 323 -9.16 17.86 20.97
C TYR A 323 -10.09 17.61 19.78
N THR A 324 -10.69 18.68 19.25
CA THR A 324 -11.47 18.60 18.01
C THR A 324 -10.56 18.80 16.81
N ARG A 325 -10.34 17.72 16.07
CA ARG A 325 -9.56 17.73 14.86
C ARG A 325 -10.43 18.06 13.66
N GLN A 326 -9.92 18.93 12.82
CA GLN A 326 -10.47 19.22 11.51
C GLN A 326 -9.43 18.81 10.48
N THR A 327 -9.76 17.85 9.62
CA THR A 327 -8.95 17.67 8.41
C THR A 327 -9.39 18.69 7.37
N PRO A 328 -8.50 19.61 6.95
CA PRO A 328 -8.85 20.52 5.88
C PRO A 328 -9.13 19.74 4.61
N ARG A 329 -10.06 20.30 3.84
CA ARG A 329 -10.40 20.02 2.45
C ARG A 329 -9.34 19.15 1.75
N SER A 330 -9.65 17.89 1.43
CA SER A 330 -9.18 17.42 0.13
C SER A 330 -9.88 18.35 -0.87
N ALA A 331 -9.12 19.14 -1.64
CA ALA A 331 -9.67 19.97 -2.72
C ALA A 331 -10.78 19.17 -3.41
N PRO A 332 -11.96 19.75 -3.68
CA PRO A 332 -13.10 19.02 -4.22
C PRO A 332 -12.55 18.17 -5.35
N LEU A 333 -12.51 16.86 -5.10
CA LEU A 333 -12.15 15.87 -6.10
C LEU A 333 -13.17 16.10 -7.19
N ALA A 334 -12.75 16.82 -8.23
CA ALA A 334 -13.61 17.36 -9.25
C ALA A 334 -14.66 16.30 -9.60
N GLU A 335 -15.93 16.62 -9.31
CA GLU A 335 -17.07 15.68 -9.25
C GLU A 335 -17.46 15.08 -10.61
N THR A 336 -16.58 15.07 -11.60
CA THR A 336 -16.82 14.30 -12.81
C THR A 336 -16.22 12.92 -12.63
N ALA A 337 -17.04 11.87 -12.77
CA ALA A 337 -16.59 10.48 -12.84
C ALA A 337 -15.44 10.30 -13.87
N GLY A 338 -15.35 11.18 -14.86
CA GLY A 338 -14.24 11.29 -15.80
C GLY A 338 -12.88 11.60 -15.15
N MET A 339 -12.79 12.52 -14.18
CA MET A 339 -11.50 12.84 -13.53
C MET A 339 -11.03 11.74 -12.58
N ARG A 340 -11.93 11.05 -11.87
CA ARG A 340 -11.57 9.85 -11.08
C ARG A 340 -11.08 8.72 -11.98
N ALA A 341 -11.72 8.51 -13.14
CA ALA A 341 -11.26 7.52 -14.10
C ALA A 341 -9.84 7.87 -14.60
N VAL A 342 -9.56 9.15 -14.87
CA VAL A 342 -8.24 9.62 -15.31
C VAL A 342 -7.17 9.50 -14.21
N ASP A 343 -7.44 9.91 -12.98
CA ASP A 343 -6.47 9.80 -11.88
C ASP A 343 -6.22 8.35 -11.44
N CYS A 344 -7.27 7.51 -11.42
CA CYS A 344 -7.10 6.08 -11.15
C CYS A 344 -6.31 5.41 -12.29
N PHE A 345 -6.56 5.79 -13.54
CA PHE A 345 -5.82 5.31 -14.70
C PHE A 345 -4.35 5.77 -14.68
N ILE A 346 -4.05 7.02 -14.36
CA ILE A 346 -2.68 7.55 -14.25
C ILE A 346 -1.94 6.95 -13.04
N GLY A 347 -2.61 6.87 -11.88
CA GLY A 347 -2.03 6.34 -10.64
C GLY A 347 -1.72 4.85 -10.70
N GLN A 348 -2.53 4.06 -11.41
CA GLN A 348 -2.33 2.62 -11.55
C GLN A 348 -1.36 2.24 -12.69
N THR A 349 -1.18 3.09 -13.70
CA THR A 349 -0.30 2.79 -14.85
C THR A 349 1.07 3.47 -14.78
N GLY A 350 1.26 4.44 -13.87
CA GLY A 350 2.54 5.16 -13.67
C GLY A 350 3.01 6.00 -14.86
N LEU A 351 2.30 5.97 -15.98
CA LEU A 351 2.65 6.63 -17.24
C LEU A 351 1.36 7.08 -17.91
N GLY A 352 1.19 8.40 -18.04
CA GLY A 352 0.14 9.02 -18.84
C GLY A 352 0.34 8.80 -20.34
N ILE A 353 0.32 7.55 -20.80
CA ILE A 353 0.42 7.18 -22.22
C ILE A 353 -0.64 6.10 -22.52
N MET A 354 -1.59 6.48 -23.38
CA MET A 354 -2.75 5.70 -23.81
C MET A 354 -2.42 4.53 -24.76
N PHE A 355 -2.98 3.35 -24.43
CA PHE A 355 -3.62 2.32 -25.28
C PHE A 355 -2.83 1.59 -26.42
N PRO A 356 -3.43 0.56 -27.07
CA PRO A 356 -3.24 -0.86 -26.80
C PRO A 356 -2.39 -1.53 -27.90
N GLY A 357 -1.22 -2.05 -27.52
CA GLY A 357 -0.44 -2.98 -28.32
C GLY A 357 -0.47 -4.40 -27.73
N PRO A 358 -0.04 -5.44 -28.48
CA PRO A 358 0.07 -6.82 -28.01
C PRO A 358 0.80 -6.94 -26.66
N GLY A 359 1.84 -6.12 -26.45
CA GLY A 359 2.62 -6.10 -25.20
C GLY A 359 1.84 -5.61 -23.97
N VAL A 360 0.74 -4.86 -24.14
CA VAL A 360 -0.05 -4.30 -23.03
C VAL A 360 -1.15 -5.24 -22.57
N LEU A 361 -1.81 -5.99 -23.46
CA LEU A 361 -2.66 -7.10 -23.01
C LEU A 361 -1.80 -8.16 -22.32
N PHE A 362 -0.61 -8.45 -22.86
CA PHE A 362 0.38 -9.31 -22.21
C PHE A 362 0.81 -8.74 -20.84
N CYS A 363 1.05 -7.43 -20.70
CA CYS A 363 1.40 -6.81 -19.42
C CYS A 363 0.22 -6.72 -18.44
N ILE A 364 -0.99 -6.36 -18.86
CA ILE A 364 -2.17 -6.23 -17.99
C ILE A 364 -2.61 -7.63 -17.52
N GLU A 365 -2.56 -8.64 -18.38
CA GLU A 365 -2.91 -10.01 -18.03
C GLU A 365 -1.79 -10.71 -17.25
N SER A 366 -0.50 -10.46 -17.54
CA SER A 366 0.59 -10.95 -16.68
C SER A 366 0.67 -10.22 -15.35
N THR A 367 0.35 -8.92 -15.30
CA THR A 367 0.19 -8.16 -14.05
C THR A 367 -1.05 -8.64 -13.30
N GLY A 368 -2.15 -8.95 -13.99
CA GLY A 368 -3.33 -9.58 -13.40
C GLY A 368 -3.04 -10.97 -12.85
N ALA A 369 -2.29 -11.80 -13.57
CA ALA A 369 -1.84 -13.13 -13.12
C ALA A 369 -0.85 -13.06 -11.96
N TYR A 370 0.06 -12.08 -12.01
CA TYR A 370 1.03 -11.79 -10.95
C TYR A 370 0.32 -11.28 -9.69
N LEU A 371 -0.61 -10.33 -9.82
CA LEU A 371 -1.43 -9.85 -8.72
C LEU A 371 -2.33 -10.98 -8.19
N ALA A 372 -3.01 -11.74 -9.04
CA ALA A 372 -3.78 -12.91 -8.61
C ALA A 372 -2.90 -13.95 -7.89
N SER A 373 -1.65 -14.17 -8.31
CA SER A 373 -0.70 -15.05 -7.59
C SER A 373 -0.16 -14.46 -6.29
N GLN A 374 -0.31 -13.14 -6.08
CA GLN A 374 0.03 -12.45 -4.84
C GLN A 374 -1.17 -12.41 -3.86
N TYR A 375 -2.40 -12.55 -4.37
CA TYR A 375 -3.65 -12.47 -3.60
C TYR A 375 -4.30 -13.85 -3.35
N GLU A 376 -4.21 -14.80 -4.27
CA GLU A 376 -4.63 -16.19 -4.07
C GLU A 376 -3.43 -17.00 -3.52
N SER A 377 -3.73 -17.88 -2.57
CA SER A 377 -2.79 -18.62 -1.70
C SER A 377 -1.52 -19.16 -2.39
N ARG A 378 -0.46 -19.36 -1.58
CA ARG A 378 0.90 -19.87 -1.92
C ARG A 378 0.99 -21.06 -2.89
N HIS A 379 -0.12 -21.66 -3.32
CA HIS A 379 -0.19 -22.87 -4.12
C HIS A 379 -0.54 -22.68 -5.60
N VAL A 380 -1.07 -21.52 -6.04
CA VAL A 380 -1.40 -21.32 -7.48
C VAL A 380 -0.17 -20.82 -8.24
N LYS A 381 0.46 -21.71 -9.00
CA LYS A 381 1.65 -21.40 -9.81
C LYS A 381 1.28 -20.47 -10.97
N PHE A 382 2.12 -19.46 -11.24
CA PHE A 382 1.98 -18.50 -12.36
C PHE A 382 1.54 -19.14 -13.69
N ALA A 383 2.03 -20.34 -13.99
CA ALA A 383 1.68 -21.11 -15.19
C ALA A 383 0.18 -21.47 -15.31
N GLU A 384 -0.51 -21.74 -14.20
CA GLU A 384 -1.94 -22.10 -14.22
C GLU A 384 -2.83 -20.87 -14.45
N ASN A 385 -2.50 -19.73 -13.82
CA ASN A 385 -3.18 -18.46 -14.10
C ASN A 385 -2.97 -18.03 -15.54
N TRP A 386 -1.75 -18.23 -16.07
CA TRP A 386 -1.42 -17.97 -17.47
C TRP A 386 -2.26 -18.83 -18.44
N GLN A 387 -2.45 -20.12 -18.14
CA GLN A 387 -3.29 -21.01 -18.94
C GLN A 387 -4.77 -20.60 -18.92
N ARG A 388 -5.32 -20.17 -17.77
CA ARG A 388 -6.71 -19.71 -17.66
C ARG A 388 -6.95 -18.45 -18.51
N ILE A 389 -6.01 -17.52 -18.50
CA ILE A 389 -6.07 -16.29 -19.30
C ILE A 389 -6.07 -16.62 -20.80
N HIS A 390 -5.15 -17.49 -21.23
CA HIS A 390 -5.10 -17.92 -22.63
C HIS A 390 -6.37 -18.67 -23.07
N ALA A 391 -7.01 -19.40 -22.16
CA ALA A 391 -8.30 -20.06 -22.41
C ALA A 391 -9.46 -19.06 -22.54
N GLN A 392 -9.43 -17.94 -21.82
CA GLN A 392 -10.47 -16.91 -21.86
C GLN A 392 -10.36 -16.00 -23.09
N SER A 393 -9.15 -15.77 -23.62
CA SER A 393 -8.91 -14.88 -24.77
C SER A 393 -7.98 -15.49 -25.84
N PRO A 394 -8.34 -16.64 -26.44
CA PRO A 394 -7.48 -17.32 -27.43
C PRO A 394 -7.23 -16.49 -28.70
N TRP A 395 -8.05 -15.46 -28.95
CA TRP A 395 -7.97 -14.60 -30.12
C TRP A 395 -7.16 -13.32 -29.91
N ALA A 396 -6.75 -12.99 -28.68
CA ALA A 396 -6.01 -11.76 -28.40
C ALA A 396 -4.68 -11.71 -29.16
N PHE A 397 -3.92 -12.82 -29.15
CA PHE A 397 -2.63 -12.89 -29.85
C PHE A 397 -2.78 -12.85 -31.38
N PRO A 398 -3.66 -13.65 -32.03
CA PRO A 398 -3.91 -13.54 -33.46
C PRO A 398 -4.40 -12.15 -33.91
N MET A 399 -5.32 -11.53 -33.18
CA MET A 399 -5.86 -10.22 -33.54
C MET A 399 -4.81 -9.12 -33.38
N SER A 400 -4.02 -9.16 -32.31
CA SER A 400 -2.95 -8.18 -32.09
C SER A 400 -1.84 -8.29 -33.15
N ALA A 401 -1.46 -9.51 -33.54
CA ALA A 401 -0.54 -9.75 -34.66
C ALA A 401 -1.10 -9.27 -36.00
N PHE A 402 -2.40 -9.49 -36.25
CA PHE A 402 -3.08 -9.03 -37.46
C PHE A 402 -3.10 -7.51 -37.57
N PHE A 403 -3.51 -6.80 -36.51
CA PHE A 403 -3.51 -5.33 -36.50
C PHE A 403 -2.10 -4.75 -36.50
N GLY A 404 -1.14 -5.40 -35.84
CA GLY A 404 0.28 -5.07 -35.93
C GLY A 404 0.82 -5.18 -37.35
N ALA A 405 0.47 -6.25 -38.08
CA ALA A 405 0.84 -6.42 -39.47
C ALA A 405 0.26 -5.32 -40.37
N ILE A 406 -1.02 -4.98 -40.21
CA ILE A 406 -1.67 -3.91 -40.98
C ILE A 406 -1.00 -2.55 -40.71
N ALA A 407 -0.78 -2.22 -39.43
CA ALA A 407 -0.13 -0.98 -39.02
C ALA A 407 1.30 -0.89 -39.56
N ALA A 408 2.06 -1.99 -39.47
CA ALA A 408 3.42 -2.09 -39.99
C ALA A 408 3.47 -1.96 -41.52
N TYR A 409 2.47 -2.52 -42.22
CA TYR A 409 2.33 -2.36 -43.67
C TYR A 409 2.09 -0.90 -44.07
N PHE A 410 1.23 -0.17 -43.36
CA PHE A 410 1.03 1.27 -43.60
C PHE A 410 2.29 2.08 -43.30
N CYS A 411 3.03 1.75 -42.23
CA CYS A 411 4.34 2.35 -41.94
C CYS A 411 5.34 2.08 -43.08
N TYR A 412 5.46 0.83 -43.50
CA TYR A 412 6.42 0.40 -44.52
C TYR A 412 6.14 1.02 -45.89
N SER A 413 4.87 0.97 -46.34
CA SER A 413 4.46 1.56 -47.63
C SER A 413 4.77 3.05 -47.69
N ARG A 414 4.50 3.77 -46.59
CA ARG A 414 4.81 5.20 -46.49
C ARG A 414 6.32 5.45 -46.42
N GLN A 415 7.08 4.72 -45.59
CA GLN A 415 8.55 4.92 -45.52
C GLN A 415 9.27 4.60 -46.83
N ARG A 416 8.84 3.55 -47.53
CA ARG A 416 9.40 3.17 -48.84
C ARG A 416 9.18 4.26 -49.87
N ARG A 417 8.00 4.90 -49.87
CA ARG A 417 7.67 6.00 -50.78
C ARG A 417 8.59 7.22 -50.60
N TYR A 418 9.06 7.49 -49.39
CA TYR A 418 9.96 8.61 -49.08
C TYR A 418 11.44 8.20 -48.96
N GLN A 419 11.80 6.95 -49.30
CA GLN A 419 13.16 6.40 -49.17
C GLN A 419 13.84 6.68 -47.81
N ALA A 420 13.06 6.66 -46.73
CA ALA A 420 13.55 7.12 -45.43
C ALA A 420 14.56 6.14 -44.79
N ARG A 421 15.63 6.68 -44.18
CA ARG A 421 16.58 5.88 -43.38
C ARG A 421 15.85 5.23 -42.20
N TRP A 422 16.28 4.02 -41.84
CA TRP A 422 15.74 3.20 -40.74
C TRP A 422 14.33 2.63 -40.96
N THR A 423 13.91 2.45 -42.23
CA THR A 423 12.60 1.85 -42.58
C THR A 423 12.33 0.54 -41.84
N LYS A 424 13.30 -0.38 -41.81
CA LYS A 424 13.15 -1.69 -41.17
C LYS A 424 12.89 -1.57 -39.66
N THR A 425 13.66 -0.75 -38.96
CA THR A 425 13.57 -0.56 -37.50
C THR A 425 12.20 -0.04 -37.09
N TRP A 426 11.69 0.97 -37.80
CA TRP A 426 10.39 1.54 -37.51
C TRP A 426 9.23 0.61 -37.88
N THR A 427 9.33 -0.11 -38.99
CA THR A 427 8.32 -1.12 -39.34
C THR A 427 8.24 -2.23 -38.30
N VAL A 428 9.38 -2.71 -37.78
CA VAL A 428 9.43 -3.69 -36.68
C VAL A 428 8.83 -3.12 -35.40
N PHE A 429 9.20 -1.88 -35.04
CA PHE A 429 8.61 -1.19 -33.90
C PHE A 429 7.08 -1.11 -34.02
N VAL A 430 6.57 -0.64 -35.16
CA VAL A 430 5.12 -0.55 -35.40
C VAL A 430 4.45 -1.92 -35.37
N PHE A 431 5.09 -2.97 -35.85
CA PHE A 431 4.55 -4.34 -35.79
C PHE A 431 4.39 -4.82 -34.35
N LEU A 432 5.41 -4.62 -33.51
CA LEU A 432 5.41 -5.05 -32.11
C LEU A 432 4.42 -4.26 -31.24
N PHE A 433 4.28 -2.96 -31.51
CA PHE A 433 3.44 -2.06 -30.72
C PHE A 433 2.05 -1.81 -31.34
N GLY A 434 1.77 -2.38 -32.51
CA GLY A 434 0.47 -2.29 -33.16
C GLY A 434 0.11 -0.88 -33.67
N PRO A 435 -1.20 -0.57 -33.74
CA PRO A 435 -1.69 0.74 -34.15
C PRO A 435 -1.10 1.91 -33.35
N ALA A 436 -0.80 1.71 -32.06
CA ALA A 436 -0.18 2.73 -31.22
C ALA A 436 1.26 3.05 -31.68
N GLY A 437 2.04 2.02 -32.00
CA GLY A 437 3.36 2.20 -32.59
C GLY A 437 3.30 2.99 -33.90
N TYR A 438 2.30 2.73 -34.74
CA TYR A 438 2.09 3.46 -36.00
C TYR A 438 1.77 4.93 -35.76
N LEU A 439 0.91 5.24 -34.80
CA LEU A 439 0.55 6.61 -34.45
C LEU A 439 1.74 7.37 -33.85
N ALA A 440 2.48 6.76 -32.92
CA ALA A 440 3.70 7.34 -32.35
C ALA A 440 4.75 7.62 -33.44
N TRP A 441 4.96 6.66 -34.35
CA TRP A 441 5.83 6.84 -35.50
C TRP A 441 5.35 7.99 -36.41
N ARG A 442 4.05 8.08 -36.66
CA ARG A 442 3.45 9.10 -37.54
C ARG A 442 3.55 10.51 -36.94
N TRP A 443 3.43 10.65 -35.63
CA TRP A 443 3.57 11.95 -34.96
C TRP A 443 5.03 12.34 -34.73
N HIS A 444 5.92 11.37 -34.49
CA HIS A 444 7.35 11.63 -34.34
C HIS A 444 7.98 12.11 -35.66
N ARG A 445 7.41 11.79 -36.82
CA ARG A 445 7.95 12.20 -38.11
C ARG A 445 6.99 13.14 -38.82
N GLU A 446 7.45 14.37 -39.05
CA GLU A 446 6.81 15.30 -39.98
C GLU A 446 7.01 14.78 -41.40
N TRP A 447 5.94 14.25 -41.99
CA TRP A 447 5.94 13.78 -43.37
C TRP A 447 5.33 14.86 -44.27
N PRO A 448 5.96 15.20 -45.41
CA PRO A 448 5.33 16.06 -46.40
C PRO A 448 3.95 15.51 -46.84
N PRO A 449 3.04 16.38 -47.31
CA PRO A 449 1.85 15.97 -48.01
C PRO A 449 2.19 15.02 -49.18
N PRO A 450 1.38 13.97 -49.42
CA PRO A 450 1.66 12.96 -50.45
C PRO A 450 1.81 13.55 -51.86
N GLU A 451 1.22 14.71 -52.11
CA GLU A 451 1.21 15.45 -53.37
C GLU A 451 2.58 16.06 -53.72
N LEU A 452 3.46 16.25 -52.72
CA LEU A 452 4.81 16.80 -52.92
C LEU A 452 5.86 15.73 -53.21
N VAL A 453 5.46 14.46 -53.29
CA VAL A 453 6.37 13.34 -53.54
C VAL A 453 6.66 13.23 -55.02
N GLY A 454 7.80 13.79 -55.43
CA GLY A 454 8.27 13.78 -56.82
C GLY A 454 8.56 15.18 -57.36
N VAL A 455 8.13 16.24 -56.66
CA VAL A 455 8.51 17.61 -56.95
C VAL A 455 9.99 17.77 -56.56
N THR A 456 10.85 17.89 -57.56
CA THR A 456 12.25 18.22 -57.34
C THR A 456 12.34 19.63 -56.75
N ARG A 457 13.41 19.94 -56.01
CA ARG A 457 13.58 21.28 -55.38
C ARG A 457 13.55 22.44 -56.41
N GLU A 458 13.73 22.11 -57.68
CA GLU A 458 13.70 22.99 -58.85
C GLU A 458 12.27 23.28 -59.35
N GLU A 459 11.30 22.40 -59.07
CA GLU A 459 9.89 22.54 -59.46
C GLU A 459 9.04 23.23 -58.38
N PHE A 460 9.64 23.51 -57.23
CA PHE A 460 8.99 24.24 -56.15
C PHE A 460 9.14 25.75 -56.37
N GLU A 461 8.24 26.35 -57.15
CA GLU A 461 8.04 27.81 -57.10
C GLU A 461 7.49 28.13 -55.70
N GLY A 462 8.39 28.58 -54.81
CA GLY A 462 7.99 29.09 -53.50
C GLY A 462 6.94 30.19 -53.65
N PRO A 463 6.09 30.41 -52.63
CA PRO A 463 5.13 31.51 -52.68
C PRO A 463 5.88 32.80 -53.03
N ALA A 464 5.37 33.54 -54.03
CA ALA A 464 5.90 34.85 -54.39
C ALA A 464 6.14 35.65 -53.11
N VAL A 465 7.30 36.28 -53.01
CA VAL A 465 7.79 37.00 -51.82
C VAL A 465 6.81 38.13 -51.48
N ASN A 466 5.72 37.79 -50.81
CA ASN A 466 4.72 38.73 -50.34
C ASN A 466 5.09 39.12 -48.92
N GLY A 467 6.26 39.74 -48.75
CA GLY A 467 6.61 40.68 -47.68
C GLY A 467 6.25 40.38 -46.22
N LEU A 468 5.97 39.13 -45.85
CA LEU A 468 5.66 38.72 -44.48
C LEU A 468 6.73 37.76 -43.98
N GLU A 469 7.91 38.33 -43.75
CA GLU A 469 8.84 37.81 -42.77
C GLU A 469 8.18 37.93 -41.40
N VAL A 470 7.79 36.79 -40.80
CA VAL A 470 7.55 36.73 -39.35
C VAL A 470 8.84 36.21 -38.72
N PHE A 471 9.39 37.07 -37.86
CA PHE A 471 10.61 36.92 -37.09
C PHE A 471 10.66 35.63 -36.25
N ALA A 472 11.90 35.13 -36.11
CA ALA A 472 12.53 34.32 -35.04
C ALA A 472 11.65 33.47 -34.10
#